data_AF-A0A241W1R8-F1
#
_entry.id   AF-A0A241W1R8-F1
#
_cell.length_a   1.000
_cell.length_b   1.000
_cell.length_c   1.000
_cell.angle_alpha   90.00
_cell.angle_beta   90.00
_cell.angle_gamma   90.00
#
_symmetry.space_group_name_H-M   'P 1'
#
loop_
_entity.id
_entity.type
_entity.pdbx_description
1 polymer ?
#
loop_
_entity_poly.entity_id
_entity_poly.type
_entity_poly.pdbx_seq_one_letter_code
_entity_poly.pdbx_strand_id
1 'polypeptide(L)'
;MKQDEYLDKLPENLRLIIQLTDYRTAMILIKHYGGSDYSFPPLKSISESHELAELLGFNNLKKLCQFWSGGTVYIPKSDRYLGILRDKRIEQDLEELGADSKIQRELAKKYNVTTRWIRSVRKNQLQPSAKPKFNNQLDMFA
;
A
#
# COMPACT_ATOMS: atom_id res chain seq x y z
N MET A 1 14.65 -13.27 6.93
CA MET A 1 13.45 -12.50 6.58
C MET A 1 13.89 -11.38 5.66
N LYS A 2 13.53 -11.40 4.37
CA LYS A 2 13.80 -10.27 3.48
C LYS A 2 12.92 -9.12 3.97
N GLN A 3 13.47 -8.25 4.82
CA GLN A 3 12.85 -6.97 5.10
C GLN A 3 12.72 -6.28 3.75
N ASP A 4 11.48 -6.00 3.34
CA ASP A 4 11.16 -5.34 2.09
C ASP A 4 11.98 -4.05 2.00
N GLU A 5 13.04 -4.04 1.18
CA GLU A 5 13.91 -2.89 0.83
C GLU A 5 13.08 -1.63 0.45
N TYR A 6 11.82 -1.86 0.12
CA TYR A 6 10.82 -0.87 -0.22
C TYR A 6 10.24 -0.10 0.99
N LEU A 7 10.11 -0.73 2.16
CA LEU A 7 9.57 -0.06 3.35
C LEU A 7 10.41 1.15 3.76
N ASP A 8 11.71 1.13 3.45
CA ASP A 8 12.63 2.23 3.71
C ASP A 8 12.32 3.51 2.93
N LYS A 9 11.60 3.39 1.81
CA LYS A 9 11.17 4.54 0.98
C LYS A 9 9.85 5.14 1.43
N LEU A 10 9.12 4.44 2.31
CA LEU A 10 7.87 4.93 2.88
C LEU A 10 8.14 5.77 4.14
N PRO A 11 7.32 6.80 4.38
CA PRO A 11 7.33 7.51 5.64
C PRO A 11 7.01 6.56 6.79
N GLU A 12 7.60 6.84 7.95
CA GLU A 12 7.58 5.97 9.12
C GLU A 12 6.15 5.57 9.54
N ASN A 13 5.22 6.52 9.54
CA ASN A 13 3.82 6.26 9.89
C ASN A 13 3.18 5.19 8.99
N LEU A 14 3.41 5.25 7.68
CA LEU A 14 2.87 4.24 6.75
C LEU A 14 3.52 2.88 6.95
N ARG A 15 4.82 2.86 7.21
CA ARG A 15 5.56 1.63 7.50
C ARG A 15 4.99 0.93 8.72
N LEU A 16 4.76 1.68 9.81
CA LEU A 16 4.18 1.16 11.04
C LEU A 16 2.77 0.60 10.82
N ILE A 17 1.91 1.31 10.08
CA ILE A 17 0.56 0.84 9.75
C ILE A 17 0.62 -0.52 9.03
N ILE A 18 1.48 -0.66 8.02
CA ILE A 18 1.62 -1.89 7.23
C ILE A 18 2.14 -3.03 8.09
N GLN A 19 3.13 -2.77 8.96
CA GLN A 19 3.71 -3.77 9.86
C GLN A 19 2.70 -4.27 10.90
N LEU A 20 1.81 -3.39 11.38
CA LEU A 20 0.78 -3.75 12.36
C LEU A 20 -0.41 -4.47 11.71
N THR A 21 -0.77 -4.06 10.50
CA THR A 21 -1.97 -4.53 9.79
C THR A 21 -1.57 -5.13 8.44
N ASP A 22 -1.87 -4.43 7.35
CA ASP A 22 -1.68 -4.88 5.97
C ASP A 22 -1.52 -3.70 5.01
N TYR A 23 -1.04 -3.97 3.79
CA TYR A 23 -0.98 -3.01 2.68
C TYR A 23 -2.36 -2.42 2.32
N ARG A 24 -3.41 -3.24 2.39
CA ARG A 24 -4.79 -2.80 2.09
C ARG A 24 -5.28 -1.74 3.06
N THR A 25 -5.02 -1.94 4.36
CA THR A 25 -5.39 -1.02 5.44
C THR A 25 -4.73 0.34 5.22
N ALA A 26 -3.42 0.35 4.95
CA ALA A 26 -2.69 1.57 4.63
C ALA A 26 -3.25 2.30 3.39
N MET A 27 -3.59 1.54 2.34
CA MET A 27 -4.18 2.09 1.12
C MET A 27 -5.55 2.74 1.37
N ILE A 28 -6.42 2.12 2.18
CA ILE A 28 -7.72 2.68 2.53
C ILE A 28 -7.53 3.97 3.35
N LEU A 29 -6.61 3.97 4.32
CA LEU A 29 -6.31 5.15 5.13
C LEU A 29 -5.82 6.32 4.29
N ILE A 30 -4.89 6.10 3.35
CA ILE A 30 -4.42 7.16 2.43
C ILE A 30 -5.57 7.68 1.57
N LYS A 31 -6.45 6.79 1.07
CA LYS A 31 -7.55 7.19 0.20
C LYS A 31 -8.60 8.05 0.91
N HIS A 32 -8.92 7.74 2.16
CA HIS A 32 -9.96 8.45 2.91
C HIS A 32 -9.44 9.62 3.74
N TYR A 33 -8.26 9.49 4.34
CA TYR A 33 -7.71 10.44 5.32
C TYR A 33 -6.37 11.05 4.87
N GLY A 34 -5.94 10.80 3.63
CA GLY A 34 -4.69 11.32 3.11
C GLY A 34 -4.62 12.84 3.10
N GLY A 35 -3.53 13.37 3.65
CA GLY A 35 -3.25 14.81 3.75
C GLY A 35 -3.74 15.44 5.04
N SER A 36 -4.18 14.63 6.01
CA SER A 36 -4.64 15.10 7.32
C SER A 36 -3.97 14.33 8.46
N ASP A 37 -3.91 14.99 9.62
CA ASP A 37 -3.62 14.31 10.87
C ASP A 37 -4.87 13.58 11.33
N TYR A 38 -4.76 12.26 11.44
CA TYR A 38 -5.84 11.42 11.93
C TYR A 38 -5.59 11.05 13.39
N SER A 39 -6.58 11.29 14.24
CA SER A 39 -6.54 10.89 15.65
C SER A 39 -7.17 9.51 15.79
N PHE A 40 -6.37 8.50 16.15
CA PHE A 40 -6.92 7.17 16.41
C PHE A 40 -7.66 7.17 17.75
N PRO A 41 -8.92 6.73 17.81
CA PRO A 41 -9.65 6.67 19.06
C PRO A 41 -8.99 5.69 20.06
N PRO A 42 -9.14 5.92 21.38
CA PRO A 42 -8.64 5.01 22.39
C PRO A 42 -9.39 3.69 22.33
N LEU A 43 -8.71 2.58 22.65
CA LEU A 43 -9.28 1.22 22.54
C LEU A 43 -10.64 1.05 23.25
N LYS A 44 -10.86 1.77 24.34
CA LYS A 44 -12.09 1.70 25.16
C LYS A 44 -13.33 2.26 24.45
N SER A 45 -13.17 3.14 23.46
CA SER A 45 -14.28 3.79 22.77
C SER A 45 -14.65 3.14 21.45
N ILE A 46 -14.02 2.01 21.09
CA ILE A 46 -14.17 1.39 19.78
C ILE A 46 -15.16 0.23 19.87
N SER A 47 -16.16 0.26 19.00
CA SER A 47 -17.10 -0.82 18.76
C SER A 47 -16.92 -1.41 17.36
N GLU A 48 -17.51 -2.57 17.11
CA GLU A 48 -17.58 -3.17 15.76
C GLU A 48 -18.37 -2.30 14.77
N SER A 49 -19.29 -1.48 15.27
CA SER A 49 -20.09 -0.52 14.49
C SER A 49 -19.38 0.80 14.19
N HIS A 50 -18.11 0.94 14.55
CA HIS A 50 -17.36 2.16 14.28
C HIS A 50 -17.03 2.24 12.77
N GLU A 51 -17.12 3.42 12.16
CA GLU A 51 -16.92 3.62 10.71
C GLU A 51 -15.58 3.04 10.21
N LEU A 52 -14.50 3.24 10.98
CA LEU A 52 -13.20 2.62 10.65
C LEU A 52 -13.20 1.09 10.76
N ALA A 53 -14.00 0.50 11.65
CA ALA A 53 -14.07 -0.94 11.81
C ALA A 53 -14.76 -1.57 10.59
N GLU A 54 -15.77 -0.90 10.04
CA GLU A 54 -16.42 -1.30 8.78
C GLU A 54 -15.46 -1.21 7.59
N LEU A 55 -14.61 -0.18 7.55
CA LEU A 55 -13.68 0.04 6.44
C LEU A 55 -12.45 -0.88 6.48
N LEU A 56 -11.83 -1.04 7.65
CA LEU A 56 -10.54 -1.72 7.82
C LEU A 56 -10.67 -3.15 8.35
N GLY A 57 -11.83 -3.47 8.94
CA GLY A 57 -12.03 -4.63 9.78
C GLY A 57 -11.70 -4.33 11.24
N PHE A 58 -12.53 -4.83 12.16
CA PHE A 58 -12.41 -4.60 13.60
C PHE A 58 -11.04 -5.03 14.16
N ASN A 59 -10.51 -6.17 13.73
CA ASN A 59 -9.21 -6.66 14.18
C ASN A 59 -8.05 -5.72 13.80
N ASN A 60 -8.09 -5.16 12.59
CA ASN A 60 -7.06 -4.22 12.13
C ASN A 60 -7.17 -2.89 12.88
N LEU A 61 -8.38 -2.38 13.05
CA LEU A 61 -8.62 -1.18 13.86
C LEU A 61 -8.10 -1.35 15.30
N LYS A 62 -8.39 -2.50 15.92
CA LYS A 62 -7.94 -2.82 17.28
C LYS A 62 -6.42 -2.71 17.42
N LYS A 63 -5.66 -3.24 16.46
CA LYS A 63 -4.18 -3.17 16.46
C LYS A 63 -3.67 -1.74 16.33
N LEU A 64 -4.24 -0.95 15.41
CA LEU A 64 -3.86 0.45 15.22
C LEU A 64 -4.14 1.26 16.49
N CYS A 65 -5.32 1.11 17.06
CA CYS A 65 -5.71 1.83 18.27
C CYS A 65 -4.96 1.37 19.51
N GLN A 66 -4.53 0.11 19.59
CA GLN A 66 -3.63 -0.34 20.67
C GLN A 66 -2.27 0.35 20.59
N PHE A 67 -1.72 0.55 19.40
CA PHE A 67 -0.42 1.19 19.21
C PHE A 67 -0.47 2.70 19.45
N TRP A 68 -1.43 3.42 18.86
CA TRP A 68 -1.50 4.88 18.98
C TRP A 68 -2.32 5.39 20.17
N SER A 69 -3.28 4.62 20.70
CA SER A 69 -4.01 4.88 21.95
C SER A 69 -4.44 6.35 22.18
N GLY A 70 -5.04 7.01 21.18
CA GLY A 70 -5.42 8.43 21.26
C GLY A 70 -4.43 9.41 20.61
N GLY A 71 -3.33 8.91 20.06
CA GLY A 71 -2.33 9.70 19.35
C GLY A 71 -2.81 10.18 17.98
N THR A 72 -2.34 11.37 17.60
CA THR A 72 -2.49 11.94 16.26
C THR A 72 -1.37 11.47 15.34
N VAL A 73 -1.74 10.99 14.16
CA VAL A 73 -0.82 10.47 13.16
C VAL A 73 -1.08 11.14 11.82
N TYR A 74 -0.04 11.73 11.24
CA TYR A 74 -0.12 12.25 9.90
C TYR A 74 -0.25 11.12 8.88
N ILE A 75 -1.32 11.16 8.09
CA ILE A 75 -1.54 10.25 6.95
C ILE A 75 -1.15 10.99 5.66
N PRO A 76 -0.11 10.56 4.94
CA PRO A 76 0.33 11.24 3.72
C PRO A 76 -0.65 11.02 2.57
N LYS A 77 -0.89 12.07 1.76
CA LYS A 77 -1.82 12.03 0.60
C LYS A 77 -1.22 11.48 -0.70
N SER A 78 0.09 11.23 -0.76
CA SER A 78 0.78 11.07 -2.04
C SER A 78 0.25 9.89 -2.86
N ASP A 79 -0.27 10.18 -4.06
CA ASP A 79 -0.70 9.20 -5.07
C ASP A 79 0.43 8.22 -5.42
N ARG A 80 1.68 8.67 -5.27
CA ARG A 80 2.86 7.82 -5.43
C ARG A 80 2.84 6.65 -4.44
N TYR A 81 2.54 6.90 -3.17
CA TYR A 81 2.48 5.82 -2.18
C TYR A 81 1.32 4.88 -2.47
N LEU A 82 0.17 5.42 -2.87
CA LEU A 82 -0.99 4.61 -3.26
C LEU A 82 -0.66 3.64 -4.41
N GLY A 83 -0.02 4.15 -5.47
CA GLY A 83 0.39 3.33 -6.61
C GLY A 83 1.32 2.20 -6.19
N ILE A 84 2.28 2.48 -5.32
CA ILE A 84 3.25 1.46 -4.93
C ILE A 84 2.65 0.43 -3.95
N LEU A 85 1.80 0.86 -3.00
CA LEU A 85 1.09 -0.06 -2.10
C LEU A 85 0.17 -0.99 -2.89
N ARG A 86 -0.49 -0.47 -3.93
CA ARG A 86 -1.30 -1.27 -4.85
C ARG A 86 -0.44 -2.30 -5.58
N ASP A 87 0.67 -1.87 -6.16
CA ASP A 87 1.55 -2.76 -6.92
C ASP A 87 2.12 -3.87 -6.03
N LYS A 88 2.48 -3.56 -4.77
CA LYS A 88 2.90 -4.56 -3.77
C LYS A 88 1.80 -5.54 -3.40
N ARG A 89 0.56 -5.06 -3.23
CA ARG A 89 -0.56 -5.95 -2.97
C ARG A 89 -0.84 -6.87 -4.17
N ILE A 90 -0.67 -6.37 -5.40
CA ILE A 90 -0.77 -7.17 -6.63
C ILE A 90 0.35 -8.22 -6.68
N GLU A 91 1.60 -7.88 -6.32
CA GLU A 91 2.71 -8.84 -6.24
C GLU A 91 2.38 -9.99 -5.28
N GLN A 92 1.84 -9.69 -4.10
CA GLN A 92 1.40 -10.70 -3.12
C GLN A 92 0.26 -11.57 -3.66
N ASP A 93 -0.78 -10.96 -4.25
CA ASP A 93 -1.90 -11.72 -4.84
C ASP A 93 -1.42 -12.65 -5.98
N LEU A 94 -0.42 -12.23 -6.77
CA LEU A 94 0.17 -13.05 -7.82
C LEU A 94 1.00 -14.21 -7.26
N GLU A 95 1.67 -14.03 -6.12
CA GLU A 95 2.39 -15.10 -5.43
C GLU A 95 1.42 -16.11 -4.80
N GLU A 96 0.33 -15.63 -4.19
CA GLU A 96 -0.67 -16.46 -3.51
C GLU A 96 -1.56 -17.25 -4.49
N LEU A 97 -2.12 -16.60 -5.50
CA LEU A 97 -3.05 -17.24 -6.45
C LEU A 97 -2.33 -17.84 -7.67
N GLY A 98 -1.13 -17.36 -7.99
CA GLY A 98 -0.37 -17.76 -9.17
C GLY A 98 -0.52 -16.82 -10.37
N ALA A 99 0.16 -17.18 -11.46
CA ALA A 99 0.43 -16.27 -12.58
C ALA A 99 -0.43 -16.51 -13.83
N ASP A 100 -1.55 -17.21 -13.70
CA ASP A 100 -2.40 -17.59 -14.83
C ASP A 100 -3.09 -16.39 -15.51
N SER A 101 -3.37 -16.55 -16.80
CA SER A 101 -4.03 -15.49 -17.58
C SER A 101 -5.45 -15.17 -17.10
N LYS A 102 -6.16 -16.12 -16.48
CA LYS A 102 -7.49 -15.89 -15.89
C LYS A 102 -7.37 -15.03 -14.63
N ILE A 103 -6.47 -15.41 -13.72
CA ILE A 103 -6.19 -14.72 -12.46
C ILE A 103 -5.74 -13.27 -12.73
N GLN A 104 -4.84 -13.06 -13.70
CA GLN A 104 -4.43 -11.71 -14.10
C GLN A 104 -5.60 -10.82 -14.53
N ARG A 105 -6.64 -11.37 -15.17
CA ARG A 105 -7.84 -10.59 -15.55
C ARG A 105 -8.74 -10.30 -14.34
N GLU A 106 -8.84 -11.23 -13.40
CA GLU A 106 -9.60 -11.03 -12.16
C GLU A 106 -8.96 -9.96 -11.28
N LEU A 107 -7.64 -10.02 -11.10
CA LEU A 107 -6.88 -8.99 -10.40
C LEU A 107 -7.00 -7.62 -11.09
N ALA A 108 -7.04 -7.58 -12.42
CA ALA A 108 -7.23 -6.34 -13.18
C ALA A 108 -8.54 -5.64 -12.79
N LYS A 109 -9.61 -6.43 -12.71
CA LYS A 109 -10.92 -5.95 -12.28
C LYS A 109 -10.93 -5.53 -10.81
N LYS A 110 -10.36 -6.35 -9.92
CA LYS A 110 -10.29 -6.10 -8.46
C LYS A 110 -9.61 -4.77 -8.13
N TYR A 111 -8.49 -4.47 -8.78
CA TYR A 111 -7.71 -3.25 -8.53
C TYR A 111 -8.02 -2.09 -9.47
N ASN A 112 -8.99 -2.25 -10.38
CA ASN A 112 -9.33 -1.30 -11.42
C ASN A 112 -8.10 -0.84 -12.23
N VAL A 113 -7.28 -1.81 -12.66
CA VAL A 113 -6.08 -1.59 -13.49
C VAL A 113 -6.15 -2.39 -14.77
N THR A 114 -5.35 -2.02 -15.76
CA THR A 114 -5.29 -2.78 -17.01
C THR A 114 -4.53 -4.10 -16.81
N THR A 115 -4.85 -5.13 -17.60
CA THR A 115 -4.06 -6.38 -17.58
C THR A 115 -2.60 -6.15 -18.00
N ARG A 116 -2.34 -5.11 -18.81
CA ARG A 116 -0.98 -4.65 -19.14
C ARG A 116 -0.23 -4.19 -17.88
N TRP A 117 -0.89 -3.48 -16.99
CA TRP A 117 -0.30 -3.04 -15.71
C TRP A 117 0.14 -4.22 -14.86
N ILE A 118 -0.74 -5.22 -14.67
CA ILE A 118 -0.41 -6.42 -13.87
C ILE A 118 0.76 -7.20 -14.44
N ARG A 119 0.84 -7.31 -15.78
CA ARG A 119 2.01 -7.91 -16.44
C ARG A 119 3.29 -7.11 -16.20
N SER A 120 3.19 -5.78 -16.16
CA SER A 120 4.31 -4.91 -15.83
C SER A 120 4.77 -5.11 -14.39
N VAL A 121 3.83 -5.18 -13.44
CA VAL A 121 4.12 -5.45 -12.02
C VAL A 121 4.82 -6.80 -11.87
N ARG A 122 4.26 -7.86 -12.46
CA ARG A 122 4.89 -9.19 -12.49
C ARG A 122 6.29 -9.18 -13.12
N LYS A 123 6.46 -8.44 -14.22
CA LYS A 123 7.78 -8.32 -14.87
C LYS A 123 8.79 -7.65 -13.94
N ASN A 124 8.39 -6.58 -13.26
CA ASN A 124 9.24 -5.88 -12.29
C ASN A 124 9.60 -6.75 -11.08
N GLN A 125 8.69 -7.65 -10.67
CA GLN A 125 8.93 -8.63 -9.60
C GLN A 125 9.95 -9.71 -10.01
N LEU A 126 9.81 -10.28 -11.21
CA LEU A 126 10.70 -11.34 -11.72
C LEU A 126 12.08 -10.81 -12.14
N GLN A 127 12.11 -9.58 -12.63
CA GLN A 127 13.32 -8.88 -13.03
C GLN A 127 13.27 -7.49 -12.40
N PRO A 128 13.79 -7.33 -11.16
CA PRO A 128 14.02 -6.02 -10.59
C PRO A 128 15.12 -5.36 -11.42
N SER A 129 14.74 -4.80 -12.57
CA SER A 129 15.68 -4.22 -13.52
C SER A 129 16.37 -3.05 -12.87
N ALA A 130 17.71 -3.10 -12.91
CA ALA A 130 18.60 -2.01 -12.55
C ALA A 130 18.07 -0.67 -13.08
N LYS A 131 18.21 0.35 -12.23
CA LYS A 131 17.91 1.78 -12.38
C LYS A 131 17.54 2.22 -13.82
N PRO A 132 16.48 3.04 -13.99
CA PRO A 132 16.21 3.63 -15.30
C PRO A 132 17.48 4.32 -15.79
N LYS A 133 17.97 3.93 -16.98
CA LYS A 133 18.94 4.72 -17.71
C LYS A 133 18.25 6.06 -17.98
N PHE A 134 18.56 7.07 -17.17
CA PHE A 134 18.36 8.45 -17.57
C PHE A 134 19.20 8.61 -18.84
N ASN A 135 18.55 8.58 -20.00
CA ASN A 135 19.17 9.08 -21.20
C ASN A 135 19.34 10.58 -20.94
N ASN A 136 20.55 10.98 -20.56
CA ASN A 136 20.99 12.37 -20.61
C ASN A 136 20.99 12.79 -22.09
N GLN A 137 19.80 13.05 -22.63
CA GLN A 137 19.61 13.58 -23.97
C GLN A 137 19.96 15.08 -24.05
N LEU A 138 20.44 15.65 -22.94
CA LEU A 138 20.87 17.04 -22.82
C LEU A 138 22.32 17.29 -23.28
N ASP A 139 23.12 16.25 -23.52
CA ASP A 139 24.53 16.40 -23.92
C ASP A 139 24.73 16.58 -25.45
N MET A 140 23.67 16.64 -26.26
CA MET A 140 23.78 16.82 -27.73
C MET A 140 23.80 18.29 -28.20
N PHE A 141 23.77 19.25 -27.27
CA PHE A 141 23.74 20.68 -27.60
C PHE A 141 24.85 21.50 -26.92
N ALA A 142 25.92 20.86 -26.45
CA ALA A 142 27.10 21.51 -25.88
C ALA A 142 28.28 21.49 -26.86
#